data_AF-A0A6D2LA96-F1
#
_entry.id   AF-A0A6D2LA96-F1
#
_cell.length_a   1.000
_cell.length_b   1.000
_cell.length_c   1.000
_cell.angle_alpha   90.00
_cell.angle_beta   90.00
_cell.angle_gamma   90.00
#
_symmetry.space_group_name_H-M   'P 1'
#
loop_
_entity.id
_entity.type
_entity.pdbx_description
1 polymer ?
#
loop_
_entity_poly.entity_id
_entity_poly.type
_entity_poly.pdbx_seq_one_letter_code
_entity_poly.pdbx_strand_id
1 'polypeptide(L)'
;MVLLEQEDRFTLYTQGVCIIVTAAYSGQSCCETDTLLQGHYLKDGQELVSSFNIFELKFFNFENSRNRYLGIFYNNLYLGEFQDRAVWIANRNNPIPGGPGSLTVDSLGRLKVLRGASSLLVLSSTETTGNTTLKLLDSGNLQLQEMDPGGSVRRVLWQSFDYPTDTLLPGMKLGFNVKTGKRWELTSRLGDTLPASGSFVFGMDDNTTNMLTILWRGDMYWESGLWFKDRFSLWEFSKYESAFFTFNSTESEHYFTFSVDLHYSDIVFPTGIFASWLHSPG
;
A
#
# COMPACT_ATOMS: atom_id res chain seq x y z
N MET A 1 -18.54 34.54 80.25
CA MET A 1 -19.76 35.35 80.11
C MET A 1 -20.59 34.71 79.02
N VAL A 2 -21.78 34.30 79.39
CA VAL A 2 -22.81 33.58 78.61
C VAL A 2 -23.14 34.39 77.35
N LEU A 3 -23.41 33.76 76.19
CA LEU A 3 -24.72 33.58 75.53
C LEU A 3 -24.38 33.32 74.05
N LEU A 4 -25.02 32.52 73.21
CA LEU A 4 -26.23 31.70 73.24
C LEU A 4 -26.17 30.77 72.01
N GLU A 5 -26.86 29.64 72.14
CA GLU A 5 -27.67 28.98 71.10
C GLU A 5 -27.03 28.44 69.81
N GLN A 6 -26.90 27.12 69.90
CA GLN A 6 -27.01 26.11 68.86
C GLN A 6 -28.32 26.23 68.06
N GLU A 7 -28.23 26.14 66.73
CA GLU A 7 -29.29 25.53 65.91
C GLU A 7 -28.69 24.83 64.69
N ASP A 8 -29.23 23.64 64.43
CA ASP A 8 -28.64 22.54 63.68
C ASP A 8 -28.61 22.75 62.16
N ARG A 9 -27.67 22.06 61.50
CA ARG A 9 -28.08 21.16 60.40
C ARG A 9 -27.07 20.03 60.20
N PHE A 10 -27.60 18.83 60.41
CA PHE A 10 -26.98 17.53 60.20
C PHE A 10 -26.53 17.32 58.76
N THR A 11 -25.28 16.91 58.57
CA THR A 11 -24.85 16.18 57.37
C THR A 11 -24.51 14.77 57.81
N LEU A 12 -25.49 13.86 57.71
CA LEU A 12 -25.30 12.43 57.94
C LEU A 12 -24.53 11.83 56.75
N TYR A 13 -23.34 11.30 57.03
CA TYR A 13 -22.54 10.51 56.09
C TYR A 13 -23.24 9.18 55.81
N THR A 14 -23.81 9.03 54.61
CA THR A 14 -24.25 7.72 54.10
C THR A 14 -23.08 7.01 53.44
N GLN A 15 -22.79 5.79 53.91
CA GLN A 15 -21.77 4.90 53.36
C GLN A 15 -21.99 4.68 51.86
N GLY A 16 -20.99 5.04 51.06
CA GLY A 16 -21.01 4.86 49.62
C GLY A 16 -20.80 3.38 49.26
N VAL A 17 -21.82 2.80 48.64
CA VAL A 17 -21.73 1.50 47.95
C VAL A 17 -20.80 1.66 46.75
N CYS A 18 -19.71 0.90 46.72
CA CYS A 18 -18.79 0.88 45.58
C CYS A 18 -19.39 -0.01 44.47
N ILE A 19 -20.03 0.61 43.48
CA ILE A 19 -20.49 -0.08 42.28
C ILE A 19 -19.28 -0.21 41.36
N ILE A 20 -18.69 -1.40 41.29
CA ILE A 20 -17.72 -1.73 40.25
C ILE A 20 -18.51 -1.93 38.96
N VAL A 21 -18.58 -0.89 38.14
CA VAL A 21 -19.05 -1.00 36.76
C VAL A 21 -17.92 -1.67 35.97
N THR A 22 -17.98 -3.00 35.84
CA THR A 22 -17.21 -3.69 34.81
C THR A 22 -17.78 -3.29 33.46
N ALA A 23 -17.18 -2.27 32.85
CA ALA A 23 -17.34 -2.03 31.42
C ALA A 23 -16.79 -3.29 30.73
N ALA A 24 -17.69 -4.16 30.29
CA ALA A 24 -17.35 -5.18 29.31
C ALA A 24 -16.99 -4.41 28.04
N TYR A 25 -15.71 -4.09 27.88
CA TYR A 25 -15.17 -3.80 26.57
C TYR A 25 -15.37 -5.06 25.77
N SER A 26 -16.46 -5.11 24.98
CA SER A 26 -16.47 -5.87 23.74
C SER A 26 -15.49 -5.17 22.79
N GLY A 27 -14.21 -5.16 23.16
CA GLY A 27 -13.12 -5.03 22.23
C GLY A 27 -13.24 -6.27 21.38
N GLN A 28 -13.92 -6.13 20.25
CA GLN A 28 -13.72 -7.06 19.16
C GLN A 28 -12.25 -6.85 18.80
N SER A 29 -11.38 -7.66 19.42
CA SER A 29 -10.02 -7.87 18.94
C SER A 29 -10.23 -8.49 17.57
N CYS A 30 -10.36 -7.62 16.56
CA CYS A 30 -10.22 -8.01 15.18
C CYS A 30 -8.88 -8.72 15.15
N CYS A 31 -8.89 -10.04 14.94
CA CYS A 31 -7.66 -10.73 14.62
C CYS A 31 -7.21 -10.09 13.31
N GLU A 32 -6.21 -9.22 13.38
CA GLU A 32 -5.59 -8.64 12.20
C GLU A 32 -5.17 -9.81 11.31
N THR A 33 -5.74 -9.85 10.11
CA THR A 33 -5.54 -10.94 9.16
C THR A 33 -4.83 -10.39 7.96
N ASP A 34 -3.90 -11.15 7.40
CA ASP A 34 -3.22 -10.84 6.16
C ASP A 34 -4.03 -11.30 4.93
N THR A 35 -5.20 -11.92 5.17
CA THR A 35 -5.91 -12.71 4.17
C THR A 35 -7.40 -12.34 4.07
N LEU A 36 -7.90 -12.27 2.83
CA LEU A 36 -9.32 -12.19 2.47
C LEU A 36 -9.70 -13.39 1.59
N LEU A 37 -10.64 -14.21 2.08
CA LEU A 37 -11.10 -15.44 1.42
C LEU A 37 -12.11 -15.16 0.30
N GLN A 38 -12.23 -16.11 -0.63
CA GLN A 38 -13.29 -16.11 -1.64
C GLN A 38 -14.69 -15.96 -1.02
N GLY A 39 -15.54 -15.17 -1.67
CA GLY A 39 -16.88 -14.82 -1.21
C GLY A 39 -16.95 -13.79 -0.07
N HIS A 40 -15.81 -13.39 0.50
CA HIS A 40 -15.75 -12.42 1.60
C HIS A 40 -15.47 -10.99 1.10
N TYR A 41 -15.68 -10.04 2.01
CA TYR A 41 -15.53 -8.62 1.76
C TYR A 41 -14.64 -8.00 2.84
N LEU A 42 -13.68 -7.18 2.42
CA LEU A 42 -13.04 -6.18 3.27
C LEU A 42 -13.82 -4.88 3.08
N LYS A 43 -14.56 -4.47 4.11
CA LYS A 43 -15.35 -3.23 4.09
C LYS A 43 -14.51 -2.04 4.50
N ASP A 44 -14.97 -0.87 4.09
CA ASP A 44 -14.42 0.38 4.58
C ASP A 44 -14.42 0.46 6.13
N GLY A 45 -13.29 0.86 6.72
CA GLY A 45 -13.04 0.80 8.16
C GLY A 45 -12.45 -0.53 8.66
N GLN A 46 -12.26 -1.52 7.78
CA GLN A 46 -11.48 -2.73 8.05
C GLN A 46 -10.15 -2.68 7.29
N GLU A 47 -9.21 -3.50 7.74
CA GLU A 47 -7.87 -3.60 7.16
C GLU A 47 -7.40 -5.05 7.04
N LEU A 48 -6.48 -5.29 6.10
CA LEU A 48 -5.60 -6.45 6.13
C LEU A 48 -4.23 -5.99 6.60
N VAL A 49 -3.58 -6.76 7.45
CA VAL A 49 -2.24 -6.46 7.96
C VAL A 49 -1.32 -7.63 7.63
N SER A 50 -0.14 -7.35 7.05
CA SER A 50 0.83 -8.38 6.70
C SER A 50 1.28 -9.16 7.95
N SER A 51 1.72 -10.42 7.78
CA SER A 51 2.03 -11.33 8.91
C SER A 51 2.99 -10.74 9.96
N PHE A 52 3.96 -9.91 9.56
CA PHE A 52 4.91 -9.23 10.44
C PHE A 52 4.55 -7.77 10.75
N ASN A 53 3.33 -7.33 10.47
CA ASN A 53 2.85 -5.96 10.69
C ASN A 53 3.76 -4.91 10.03
N ILE A 54 4.23 -5.19 8.81
CA ILE A 54 5.05 -4.25 8.03
C ILE A 54 4.16 -3.38 7.14
N PHE A 55 3.15 -4.01 6.51
CA PHE A 55 2.23 -3.33 5.61
C PHE A 55 0.78 -3.55 6.03
N GLU A 56 -0.06 -2.57 5.73
CA GLU A 56 -1.50 -2.65 5.89
C GLU A 56 -2.21 -2.23 4.60
N LEU A 57 -3.33 -2.88 4.30
CA LEU A 57 -4.23 -2.55 3.19
C LEU A 57 -5.53 -2.02 3.79
N LYS A 58 -5.91 -0.78 3.45
CA LYS A 58 -7.13 -0.16 3.95
C LYS A 58 -7.75 0.83 2.98
N PHE A 59 -9.02 1.15 3.22
CA PHE A 59 -9.69 2.26 2.57
C PHE A 59 -9.34 3.57 3.26
N PHE A 60 -9.12 4.62 2.48
CA PHE A 60 -8.76 5.94 2.98
C PHE A 60 -9.30 7.05 2.07
N ASN A 61 -9.17 8.29 2.53
CA ASN A 61 -9.43 9.50 1.74
C ASN A 61 -8.34 10.53 2.04
N PHE A 62 -8.10 11.42 1.09
CA PHE A 62 -7.26 12.59 1.31
C PHE A 62 -8.02 13.65 2.11
N GLU A 63 -7.27 14.57 2.74
CA GLU A 63 -7.84 15.70 3.45
C GLU A 63 -8.81 16.48 2.57
N ASN A 64 -9.93 16.91 3.16
CA ASN A 64 -10.98 17.68 2.49
C ASN A 64 -11.66 16.98 1.30
N SER A 65 -11.43 15.68 1.10
CA SER A 65 -12.08 14.88 0.05
C SER A 65 -12.95 13.78 0.65
N ARG A 66 -14.15 13.58 0.09
CA ARG A 66 -15.02 12.43 0.40
C ARG A 66 -14.78 11.23 -0.52
N ASN A 67 -13.85 11.36 -1.45
CA ASN A 67 -13.49 10.28 -2.36
C ASN A 67 -12.71 9.20 -1.61
N ARG A 68 -13.09 7.94 -1.79
CA ARG A 68 -12.40 6.80 -1.17
C ARG A 68 -11.46 6.12 -2.15
N TYR A 69 -10.32 5.72 -1.60
CA TYR A 69 -9.26 4.99 -2.27
C TYR A 69 -8.94 3.75 -1.47
N LEU A 70 -8.55 2.68 -2.15
CA LEU A 70 -7.96 1.49 -1.55
C LEU A 70 -6.45 1.58 -1.72
N GLY A 71 -5.70 1.52 -0.63
CA GLY A 71 -4.25 1.65 -0.67
C GLY A 71 -3.52 0.77 0.33
N ILE A 72 -2.24 0.53 0.03
CA ILE A 72 -1.29 -0.15 0.90
C ILE A 72 -0.40 0.91 1.54
N PHE A 73 -0.19 0.78 2.85
CA PHE A 73 0.62 1.67 3.67
C PHE A 73 1.65 0.87 4.43
N TYR A 74 2.73 1.51 4.85
CA TYR A 74 3.53 0.97 5.92
C TYR A 74 2.76 1.06 7.24
N ASN A 75 2.80 -0.02 8.04
CA ASN A 75 2.15 -0.03 9.35
C ASN A 75 3.01 0.74 10.39
N ASN A 76 2.30 1.40 11.30
CA ASN A 76 2.65 2.55 12.15
C ASN A 76 3.84 2.34 13.12
N LEU A 77 4.34 1.11 13.31
CA LEU A 77 5.25 0.83 14.42
C LEU A 77 6.68 1.39 14.27
N TYR A 78 7.08 1.90 13.09
CA TYR A 78 8.50 2.21 12.82
C TYR A 78 8.82 3.48 12.01
N LEU A 79 7.84 4.25 11.49
CA LEU A 79 8.10 5.09 10.30
C LEU A 79 7.76 6.59 10.35
N GLY A 80 7.36 7.15 11.50
CA GLY A 80 7.24 8.60 11.69
C GLY A 80 6.43 9.30 10.58
N GLU A 81 7.06 10.24 9.86
CA GLU A 81 6.42 11.08 8.82
C GLU A 81 5.89 10.31 7.59
N PHE A 82 6.26 9.04 7.40
CA PHE A 82 5.80 8.24 6.26
C PHE A 82 4.50 7.47 6.52
N GLN A 83 3.94 7.55 7.74
CA GLN A 83 2.76 6.79 8.15
C GLN A 83 1.53 7.06 7.25
N ASP A 84 1.37 8.29 6.75
CA ASP A 84 0.16 8.71 6.03
C ASP A 84 0.29 8.59 4.51
N ARG A 85 1.42 8.05 4.02
CA ARG A 85 1.67 7.89 2.58
C ARG A 85 1.40 6.47 2.13
N ALA A 86 0.38 6.32 1.29
CA ALA A 86 0.17 5.07 0.56
C ALA A 86 1.35 4.80 -0.39
N VAL A 87 1.90 3.58 -0.35
CA VAL A 87 2.93 3.07 -1.27
C VAL A 87 2.32 2.44 -2.53
N TRP A 88 1.03 2.12 -2.47
CA TRP A 88 0.26 1.62 -3.61
C TRP A 88 -1.20 2.03 -3.49
N ILE A 89 -1.84 2.40 -4.60
CA ILE A 89 -3.24 2.84 -4.65
C ILE A 89 -3.95 2.17 -5.83
N ALA A 90 -4.93 1.30 -5.55
CA ALA A 90 -5.64 0.50 -6.54
C ALA A 90 -6.39 1.36 -7.57
N ASN A 91 -7.10 2.37 -7.08
CA ASN A 91 -8.06 3.15 -7.83
C ASN A 91 -7.66 4.64 -7.92
N ARG A 92 -6.35 4.90 -8.08
CA ARG A 92 -5.76 6.25 -8.04
C ARG A 92 -6.37 7.25 -9.04
N ASN A 93 -6.77 6.77 -10.21
CA ASN A 93 -7.39 7.57 -11.28
C ASN A 93 -8.92 7.54 -11.26
N ASN A 94 -9.52 6.61 -10.51
CA ASN A 94 -10.96 6.36 -10.49
C ASN A 94 -11.44 6.23 -9.02
N PRO A 95 -11.46 7.33 -8.26
CA PRO A 95 -11.93 7.30 -6.87
C PRO A 95 -13.34 6.75 -6.72
N ILE A 96 -13.65 6.17 -5.56
CA ILE A 96 -15.04 5.87 -5.17
C ILE A 96 -15.69 7.19 -4.70
N PRO A 97 -16.72 7.71 -5.37
CA PRO A 97 -17.27 9.02 -5.02
C PRO A 97 -18.17 8.95 -3.77
N GLY A 98 -17.80 9.70 -2.73
CA GLY A 98 -18.69 10.11 -1.64
C GLY A 98 -19.36 9.01 -0.80
N GLY A 99 -18.88 7.77 -0.83
CA GLY A 99 -19.48 6.66 -0.08
C GLY A 99 -18.49 5.52 0.18
N PRO A 100 -18.81 4.60 1.12
CA PRO A 100 -17.91 3.54 1.53
C PRO A 100 -17.65 2.55 0.39
N GLY A 101 -16.40 2.09 0.31
CA GLY A 101 -15.98 1.03 -0.59
C GLY A 101 -16.05 -0.36 0.04
N SER A 102 -15.95 -1.38 -0.79
CA SER A 102 -15.56 -2.71 -0.32
C SER A 102 -14.70 -3.42 -1.35
N LEU A 103 -13.67 -4.14 -0.87
CA LEU A 103 -12.86 -5.04 -1.68
C LEU A 103 -13.40 -6.46 -1.51
N THR A 104 -13.51 -7.21 -2.59
CA THR A 104 -13.97 -8.60 -2.54
C THR A 104 -13.22 -9.49 -3.51
N VAL A 105 -13.05 -10.74 -3.10
CA VAL A 105 -12.85 -11.86 -4.01
C VAL A 105 -14.23 -12.48 -4.23
N ASP A 106 -14.84 -12.27 -5.38
CA ASP A 106 -16.23 -12.70 -5.60
C ASP A 106 -16.33 -14.23 -5.67
N SER A 107 -17.56 -14.77 -5.73
CA SER A 107 -17.78 -16.22 -5.75
C SER A 107 -17.15 -16.94 -6.95
N LEU A 108 -16.75 -16.22 -8.00
CA LEU A 108 -16.05 -16.75 -9.18
C LEU A 108 -14.52 -16.58 -9.09
N GLY A 109 -14.01 -16.06 -7.96
CA GLY A 109 -12.59 -15.84 -7.72
C GLY A 109 -12.04 -14.55 -8.31
N ARG A 110 -12.91 -13.62 -8.74
CA ARG A 110 -12.47 -12.34 -9.33
C ARG A 110 -12.25 -11.29 -8.26
N LEU A 111 -11.18 -10.50 -8.39
CA LEU A 111 -10.83 -9.44 -7.46
C LEU A 111 -11.43 -8.11 -7.89
N LYS A 112 -12.27 -7.50 -7.03
CA LYS A 112 -13.03 -6.29 -7.37
C LYS A 112 -13.11 -5.30 -6.22
N VAL A 113 -13.08 -4.01 -6.56
CA VAL A 113 -13.48 -2.91 -5.69
C VAL A 113 -14.90 -2.49 -6.05
N LEU A 114 -15.77 -2.44 -5.05
CA LEU A 114 -17.19 -2.15 -5.19
C LEU A 114 -17.56 -0.83 -4.52
N ARG A 115 -18.68 -0.26 -4.98
CA ARG A 115 -19.45 0.79 -4.31
C ARG A 115 -20.88 0.29 -4.11
N GLY A 116 -21.23 -0.07 -2.88
CA GLY A 116 -22.47 -0.81 -2.63
C GLY A 116 -22.49 -2.13 -3.41
N ALA A 117 -23.55 -2.37 -4.19
CA ALA A 117 -23.66 -3.57 -5.03
C ALA A 117 -23.00 -3.44 -6.41
N SER A 118 -22.51 -2.24 -6.77
CA SER A 118 -21.94 -1.97 -8.09
C SER A 118 -20.44 -2.20 -8.13
N SER A 119 -19.95 -2.90 -9.15
CA SER A 119 -18.52 -3.04 -9.42
C SER A 119 -17.96 -1.74 -9.97
N LEU A 120 -16.98 -1.15 -9.27
CA LEU A 120 -16.31 0.07 -9.72
C LEU A 120 -15.02 -0.23 -10.48
N LEU A 121 -14.22 -1.17 -9.96
CA LEU A 121 -12.94 -1.55 -10.52
C LEU A 121 -12.77 -3.07 -10.45
N VAL A 122 -12.40 -3.68 -11.56
CA VAL A 122 -12.01 -5.09 -11.63
C VAL A 122 -10.49 -5.11 -11.69
N LEU A 123 -9.85 -5.59 -10.61
CA LEU A 123 -8.39 -5.74 -10.53
C LEU A 123 -7.94 -7.01 -11.23
N SER A 124 -8.70 -8.10 -11.05
CA SER A 124 -8.51 -9.37 -11.76
C SER A 124 -9.85 -9.90 -12.25
N SER A 125 -9.93 -10.20 -13.54
CA SER A 125 -11.07 -10.84 -14.18
C SER A 125 -10.90 -12.35 -14.36
N THR A 126 -9.77 -12.92 -13.90
CA THR A 126 -9.46 -14.34 -14.09
C THR A 126 -10.38 -15.19 -13.22
N GLU A 127 -11.20 -16.01 -13.86
CA GLU A 127 -12.07 -16.97 -13.19
C GLU A 127 -11.35 -18.31 -13.03
N THR A 128 -11.53 -18.96 -11.88
CA THR A 128 -10.93 -20.26 -11.59
C THR A 128 -11.93 -21.20 -10.94
N THR A 129 -11.74 -22.51 -11.15
CA THR A 129 -12.50 -23.54 -10.45
C THR A 129 -11.90 -23.88 -9.09
N GLY A 130 -10.62 -23.56 -8.86
CA GLY A 130 -9.97 -23.66 -7.56
C GLY A 130 -10.40 -22.53 -6.60
N ASN A 131 -10.19 -22.77 -5.30
CA ASN A 131 -10.43 -21.75 -4.28
C ASN A 131 -9.40 -20.62 -4.42
N THR A 132 -9.85 -19.39 -4.27
CA THR A 132 -9.00 -18.20 -4.38
C THR A 132 -8.87 -17.49 -3.06
N THR A 133 -7.73 -16.86 -2.85
CA THR A 133 -7.43 -16.16 -1.61
C THR A 133 -6.60 -14.93 -1.93
N LEU A 134 -7.03 -13.78 -1.42
CA LEU A 134 -6.26 -12.54 -1.51
C LEU A 134 -5.39 -12.44 -0.27
N LYS A 135 -4.08 -12.26 -0.45
CA LYS A 135 -3.11 -12.22 0.64
C LYS A 135 -2.19 -11.01 0.53
N LEU A 136 -2.03 -10.26 1.61
CA LEU A 136 -1.04 -9.19 1.75
C LEU A 136 0.26 -9.76 2.33
N LEU A 137 1.33 -9.73 1.55
CA LEU A 137 2.64 -10.23 1.98
C LEU A 137 3.43 -9.14 2.73
N ASP A 138 4.41 -9.56 3.53
CA ASP A 138 5.33 -8.65 4.24
C ASP A 138 6.25 -7.84 3.33
N SER A 139 6.31 -8.18 2.04
CA SER A 139 6.94 -7.34 1.02
C SER A 139 6.06 -6.15 0.59
N GLY A 140 4.80 -6.10 1.01
CA GLY A 140 3.79 -5.15 0.53
C GLY A 140 3.10 -5.61 -0.76
N ASN A 141 3.43 -6.81 -1.27
CA ASN A 141 2.78 -7.37 -2.43
C ASN A 141 1.41 -7.97 -2.06
N LEU A 142 0.34 -7.44 -2.65
CA LEU A 142 -1.01 -7.97 -2.51
C LEU A 142 -1.26 -8.95 -3.65
N GLN A 143 -1.46 -10.23 -3.32
CA GLN A 143 -1.58 -11.31 -4.31
C GLN A 143 -2.95 -11.97 -4.26
N LEU A 144 -3.56 -12.16 -5.41
CA LEU A 144 -4.67 -13.09 -5.59
C LEU A 144 -4.08 -14.46 -5.96
N GLN A 145 -4.24 -15.43 -5.08
CA GLN A 145 -3.65 -16.76 -5.18
C GLN A 145 -4.76 -17.79 -5.44
N GLU A 146 -4.53 -18.69 -6.41
CA GLU A 146 -5.32 -19.91 -6.54
C GLU A 146 -4.70 -20.98 -5.65
N MET A 147 -5.53 -21.63 -4.84
CA MET A 147 -5.14 -22.60 -3.83
C MET A 147 -5.45 -24.03 -4.31
N ASP A 148 -4.54 -24.96 -4.05
CA ASP A 148 -4.82 -26.38 -4.18
C ASP A 148 -5.72 -26.87 -3.01
N PRO A 149 -6.42 -28.01 -3.17
CA PRO A 149 -7.23 -28.60 -2.08
C PRO A 149 -6.44 -28.86 -0.79
N GLY A 150 -5.12 -29.04 -0.89
CA GLY A 150 -4.20 -29.22 0.24
C GLY A 150 -3.78 -27.93 0.94
N GLY A 151 -4.25 -26.75 0.49
CA GLY A 151 -3.95 -25.45 1.09
C GLY A 151 -2.64 -24.80 0.63
N SER A 152 -1.91 -25.38 -0.33
CA SER A 152 -0.75 -24.76 -0.97
C SER A 152 -1.18 -23.78 -2.07
N VAL A 153 -0.36 -22.76 -2.31
CA VAL A 153 -0.54 -21.85 -3.46
C VAL A 153 -0.22 -22.61 -4.74
N ARG A 154 -1.22 -22.79 -5.60
CA ARG A 154 -1.07 -23.41 -6.92
C ARG A 154 -0.41 -22.45 -7.91
N ARG A 155 -0.91 -21.21 -7.96
CA ARG A 155 -0.37 -20.12 -8.77
C ARG A 155 -0.87 -18.75 -8.29
N VAL A 156 -0.14 -17.70 -8.66
CA VAL A 156 -0.57 -16.32 -8.50
C VAL A 156 -1.35 -15.88 -9.74
N LEU A 157 -2.60 -15.45 -9.55
CA LEU A 157 -3.50 -15.01 -10.61
C LEU A 157 -3.35 -13.52 -10.92
N TRP A 158 -3.02 -12.73 -9.90
CA TRP A 158 -2.83 -11.28 -9.97
C TRP A 158 -1.98 -10.81 -8.80
N GLN A 159 -1.20 -9.74 -8.98
CA GLN A 159 -0.41 -9.15 -7.89
C GLN A 159 -0.29 -7.62 -8.03
N SER A 160 -0.20 -6.88 -6.91
CA SER A 160 -0.08 -5.41 -6.94
C SER A 160 1.25 -4.93 -7.50
N PHE A 161 2.34 -5.69 -7.31
CA PHE A 161 3.68 -5.36 -7.83
C PHE A 161 3.74 -5.25 -9.36
N ASP A 162 2.74 -5.85 -10.01
CA ASP A 162 2.56 -5.84 -11.43
C ASP A 162 1.82 -4.59 -11.95
N TYR A 163 1.35 -3.74 -11.04
CA TYR A 163 0.64 -2.49 -11.29
C TYR A 163 1.17 -1.39 -10.35
N PRO A 164 2.46 -1.02 -10.45
CA PRO A 164 3.06 0.04 -9.64
C PRO A 164 2.28 1.35 -9.68
N THR A 165 2.45 2.17 -8.63
CA THR A 165 1.93 3.56 -8.61
C THR A 165 3.05 4.57 -8.66
N ASP A 166 3.35 5.27 -7.57
CA ASP A 166 4.42 6.27 -7.51
C ASP A 166 5.61 5.83 -6.64
N THR A 167 5.55 4.61 -6.10
CA THR A 167 6.55 4.06 -5.17
C THR A 167 7.05 2.72 -5.68
N LEU A 168 8.36 2.49 -5.58
CA LEU A 168 9.00 1.21 -5.83
C LEU A 168 9.38 0.56 -4.50
N LEU A 169 8.79 -0.60 -4.22
CA LEU A 169 9.13 -1.42 -3.04
C LEU A 169 10.22 -2.44 -3.40
N PRO A 170 10.97 -2.96 -2.41
CA PRO A 170 11.95 -4.01 -2.64
C PRO A 170 11.32 -5.22 -3.34
N GLY A 171 12.00 -5.76 -4.34
CA GLY A 171 11.52 -6.87 -5.16
C GLY A 171 10.50 -6.50 -6.24
N MET A 172 10.04 -5.24 -6.34
CA MET A 172 9.32 -4.76 -7.51
C MET A 172 10.25 -4.65 -8.72
N LYS A 173 9.66 -4.67 -9.92
CA LYS A 173 10.37 -4.55 -11.19
C LYS A 173 10.22 -3.13 -11.74
N LEU A 174 11.28 -2.61 -12.36
CA LEU A 174 11.24 -1.47 -13.28
C LEU A 174 11.78 -1.92 -14.64
N GLY A 175 10.93 -1.97 -15.65
CA GLY A 175 11.31 -2.54 -16.94
C GLY A 175 10.11 -3.04 -17.71
N PHE A 176 10.30 -4.09 -18.50
CA PHE A 176 9.25 -4.60 -19.36
C PHE A 176 9.35 -6.09 -19.61
N ASN A 177 8.21 -6.68 -19.93
CA ASN A 177 8.09 -8.03 -20.44
C ASN A 177 7.84 -7.97 -21.95
N VAL A 178 8.84 -8.39 -22.72
CA VAL A 178 8.86 -8.33 -24.20
C VAL A 178 7.74 -9.17 -24.81
N LYS A 179 7.39 -10.30 -24.18
CA LYS A 179 6.37 -11.22 -24.70
C LYS A 179 4.95 -10.68 -24.55
N THR A 180 4.67 -9.97 -23.47
CA THR A 180 3.33 -9.45 -23.15
C THR A 180 3.17 -7.97 -23.47
N GLY A 181 4.25 -7.24 -23.71
CA GLY A 181 4.27 -5.78 -23.85
C GLY A 181 4.05 -5.05 -22.52
N LYS A 182 3.98 -5.76 -21.39
CA LYS A 182 3.77 -5.16 -20.07
C LYS A 182 4.98 -4.35 -19.66
N ARG A 183 4.74 -3.14 -19.16
CA ARG A 183 5.76 -2.26 -18.58
C ARG A 183 5.52 -2.12 -17.09
N TRP A 184 6.58 -2.18 -16.30
CA TRP A 184 6.59 -1.85 -14.89
C TRP A 184 7.31 -0.51 -14.72
N GLU A 185 6.53 0.52 -14.46
CA GLU A 185 6.98 1.92 -14.41
C GLU A 185 6.25 2.63 -13.29
N LEU A 186 6.90 3.59 -12.65
CA LEU A 186 6.24 4.47 -11.69
C LEU A 186 5.68 5.68 -12.42
N THR A 187 4.49 6.12 -12.02
CA THR A 187 3.91 7.39 -12.46
C THR A 187 3.73 8.30 -11.26
N SER A 188 4.26 9.52 -11.37
CA SER A 188 4.08 10.60 -10.39
C SER A 188 2.63 10.82 -9.97
N ARG A 189 2.44 11.50 -8.84
CA ARG A 189 1.12 12.02 -8.47
C ARG A 189 0.86 13.33 -9.22
N LEU A 190 -0.41 13.63 -9.45
CA LEU A 190 -0.82 14.90 -10.03
C LEU A 190 -0.57 16.05 -9.04
N GLY A 191 -0.71 15.78 -7.74
CA GLY A 191 -0.37 16.69 -6.65
C GLY A 191 -0.40 15.97 -5.30
N ASP A 192 -0.04 16.67 -4.23
CA ASP A 192 0.16 16.09 -2.89
C ASP A 192 -1.09 15.38 -2.37
N THR A 193 -2.25 15.98 -2.61
CA THR A 193 -3.56 15.48 -2.22
C THR A 193 -4.34 14.85 -3.38
N LEU A 194 -3.72 14.76 -4.57
CA LEU A 194 -4.34 14.24 -5.79
C LEU A 194 -3.55 13.01 -6.28
N PRO A 195 -3.96 11.79 -5.90
CA PRO A 195 -3.22 10.57 -6.20
C PRO A 195 -3.26 10.18 -7.68
N ALA A 196 -4.06 10.86 -8.50
CA ALA A 196 -4.16 10.63 -9.94
C ALA A 196 -2.77 10.67 -10.60
N SER A 197 -2.62 9.99 -11.73
CA SER A 197 -1.40 9.96 -12.51
C SER A 197 -0.98 11.38 -12.92
N GLY A 198 0.26 11.73 -12.59
CA GLY A 198 0.92 12.98 -12.99
C GLY A 198 1.65 12.87 -14.32
N SER A 199 2.49 13.87 -14.60
CA SER A 199 3.19 14.03 -15.89
C SER A 199 4.55 13.32 -15.97
N PHE A 200 5.12 12.91 -14.84
CA PHE A 200 6.40 12.20 -14.81
C PHE A 200 6.20 10.68 -14.76
N VAL A 201 6.97 9.98 -15.59
CA VAL A 201 7.05 8.51 -15.64
C VAL A 201 8.49 8.09 -15.41
N PHE A 202 8.73 7.19 -14.46
CA PHE A 202 10.03 6.63 -14.14
C PHE A 202 10.07 5.15 -14.49
N GLY A 203 11.03 4.73 -15.31
CA GLY A 203 11.09 3.37 -15.82
C GLY A 203 12.43 3.06 -16.48
N MET A 204 12.47 1.92 -17.16
CA MET A 204 13.60 1.56 -18.02
C MET A 204 13.44 2.21 -19.39
N ASP A 205 14.55 2.58 -20.02
CA ASP A 205 14.55 3.13 -21.37
C ASP A 205 13.96 2.16 -22.42
N ASP A 206 13.28 2.72 -23.42
CA ASP A 206 12.64 1.93 -24.51
C ASP A 206 13.66 1.27 -25.43
N ASN A 207 14.88 1.79 -25.49
CA ASN A 207 15.92 1.35 -26.39
C ASN A 207 16.73 0.18 -25.83
N THR A 208 16.33 -0.38 -24.68
CA THR A 208 16.97 -1.54 -24.04
C THR A 208 18.45 -1.31 -23.72
N THR A 209 18.85 -0.05 -23.49
CA THR A 209 20.23 0.34 -23.20
C THR A 209 20.62 0.12 -21.75
N ASN A 210 19.78 -0.58 -20.98
CA ASN A 210 19.98 -0.86 -19.55
C ASN A 210 20.13 0.44 -18.75
N MET A 211 19.22 1.37 -19.01
CA MET A 211 19.21 2.69 -18.39
C MET A 211 17.86 2.94 -17.73
N LEU A 212 17.88 3.62 -16.58
CA LEU A 212 16.67 4.16 -15.96
C LEU A 212 16.45 5.58 -16.47
N THR A 213 15.19 5.92 -16.72
CA THR A 213 14.78 7.16 -17.36
C THR A 213 13.61 7.78 -16.62
N ILE A 214 13.60 9.10 -16.56
CA ILE A 214 12.41 9.88 -16.22
C ILE A 214 11.95 10.58 -17.50
N LEU A 215 10.70 10.34 -17.88
CA LEU A 215 10.02 11.09 -18.91
C LEU A 215 9.12 12.14 -18.28
N TRP A 216 9.12 13.35 -18.82
CA TRP A 216 8.13 14.38 -18.52
C TRP A 216 7.26 14.58 -19.74
N ARG A 217 5.98 14.21 -19.65
CA ARG A 217 5.03 14.25 -20.78
C ARG A 217 5.50 13.51 -22.05
N GLY A 218 6.32 12.47 -21.86
CA GLY A 218 6.89 11.66 -22.94
C GLY A 218 8.29 12.10 -23.39
N ASP A 219 8.75 13.29 -22.99
CA ASP A 219 10.08 13.78 -23.32
C ASP A 219 11.11 13.39 -22.26
N MET A 220 12.33 13.08 -22.69
CA MET A 220 13.44 12.72 -21.81
C MET A 220 13.77 13.88 -20.85
N TYR A 221 13.54 13.68 -19.55
CA TYR A 221 13.82 14.66 -18.51
C TYR A 221 15.13 14.36 -17.77
N TRP A 222 15.39 13.08 -17.51
CA TRP A 222 16.58 12.62 -16.80
C TRP A 222 16.90 11.17 -17.16
N GLU A 223 18.18 10.80 -17.11
CA GLU A 223 18.65 9.44 -17.32
C GLU A 223 19.71 9.04 -16.29
N SER A 224 19.77 7.76 -15.93
CA SER A 224 20.76 7.23 -14.97
C SER A 224 22.17 7.06 -15.54
N GLY A 225 22.30 7.22 -16.86
CA GLY A 225 23.35 6.63 -17.67
C GLY A 225 23.35 5.10 -17.62
N LEU A 226 24.27 4.49 -18.38
CA LEU A 226 24.30 3.04 -18.58
C LEU A 226 24.60 2.27 -17.31
N TRP A 227 23.92 1.13 -17.14
CA TRP A 227 24.28 0.13 -16.15
C TRP A 227 25.55 -0.63 -16.57
N PHE A 228 26.61 -0.57 -15.77
CA PHE A 228 27.88 -1.23 -16.05
C PHE A 228 28.60 -1.68 -14.78
N LYS A 229 29.01 -2.96 -14.72
CA LYS A 229 29.68 -3.58 -13.55
C LYS A 229 28.91 -3.34 -12.24
N ASP A 230 27.63 -3.70 -12.26
CA ASP A 230 26.72 -3.69 -11.11
C ASP A 230 26.48 -2.32 -10.47
N ARG A 231 26.54 -1.27 -11.28
CA ARG A 231 26.26 0.11 -10.86
C ARG A 231 25.80 0.98 -12.03
N PHE A 232 25.02 1.99 -11.70
CA PHE A 232 24.78 3.11 -12.61
C PHE A 232 26.01 4.02 -12.67
N SER A 233 26.17 4.70 -13.79
CA SER A 233 27.28 5.65 -14.00
C SER A 233 27.21 6.89 -13.08
N LEU A 234 26.03 7.18 -12.54
CA LEU A 234 25.74 8.35 -11.72
C LEU A 234 26.02 8.12 -10.22
N TRP A 235 26.66 9.11 -9.59
CA TRP A 235 27.00 9.14 -8.17
C TRP A 235 25.77 9.29 -7.26
N GLU A 236 24.64 9.75 -7.79
CA GLU A 236 23.39 9.88 -7.05
C GLU A 236 22.93 8.53 -6.47
N PHE A 237 23.25 7.42 -7.13
CA PHE A 237 22.96 6.07 -6.64
C PHE A 237 23.93 5.56 -5.56
N SER A 238 25.13 6.16 -5.43
CA SER A 238 26.11 5.73 -4.41
C SER A 238 25.81 6.28 -3.01
N LYS A 239 24.78 7.11 -2.85
CA LYS A 239 24.35 7.65 -1.54
C LYS A 239 23.55 6.67 -0.69
N TYR A 240 23.09 5.57 -1.28
CA TYR A 240 22.18 4.62 -0.64
C TYR A 240 22.93 3.33 -0.36
N GLU A 241 23.75 3.31 0.69
CA GLU A 241 24.59 2.15 1.03
C GLU A 241 23.78 0.89 1.38
N SER A 242 22.52 1.06 1.82
CA SER A 242 21.60 -0.05 2.13
C SER A 242 20.84 -0.58 0.91
N ALA A 243 21.07 0.00 -0.28
CA ALA A 243 20.30 -0.22 -1.48
C ALA A 243 21.06 -0.96 -2.59
N PHE A 244 20.64 -2.18 -2.90
CA PHE A 244 21.31 -2.97 -3.94
C PHE A 244 20.41 -3.11 -5.16
N PHE A 245 20.72 -2.34 -6.20
CA PHE A 245 20.09 -2.49 -7.51
C PHE A 245 20.68 -3.69 -8.25
N THR A 246 19.81 -4.43 -8.95
CA THR A 246 20.19 -5.56 -9.79
C THR A 246 19.47 -5.44 -11.12
N PHE A 247 20.20 -5.62 -12.21
CA PHE A 247 19.63 -5.74 -13.54
C PHE A 247 19.43 -7.22 -13.91
N ASN A 248 18.22 -7.58 -14.29
CA ASN A 248 17.86 -8.91 -14.75
C ASN A 248 17.43 -8.86 -16.21
N SER A 249 18.04 -9.71 -17.03
CA SER A 249 17.77 -9.80 -18.46
C SER A 249 17.59 -11.26 -18.85
N THR A 250 16.39 -11.60 -19.30
CA THR A 250 16.01 -12.92 -19.80
C THR A 250 15.44 -12.78 -21.20
N GLU A 251 15.13 -13.88 -21.89
CA GLU A 251 14.46 -13.82 -23.20
C GLU A 251 13.06 -13.17 -23.17
N SER A 252 12.43 -13.09 -21.99
CA SER A 252 11.08 -12.56 -21.83
C SER A 252 11.01 -11.22 -21.13
N GLU A 253 11.97 -10.93 -20.24
CA GLU A 253 11.88 -9.81 -19.32
C GLU A 253 13.23 -9.14 -19.14
N HIS A 254 13.23 -7.82 -19.19
CA HIS A 254 14.36 -6.97 -18.87
C HIS A 254 13.89 -5.98 -17.81
N TYR A 255 14.52 -6.00 -16.64
CA TYR A 255 14.11 -5.11 -15.55
C TYR A 255 15.21 -4.90 -14.53
N PHE A 256 15.14 -3.74 -13.89
CA PHE A 256 15.80 -3.45 -12.64
C PHE A 256 14.92 -3.86 -11.48
N THR A 257 15.53 -4.34 -10.41
CA THR A 257 14.91 -4.50 -9.11
C THR A 257 15.91 -4.05 -8.04
N PHE A 258 15.44 -3.85 -6.82
CA PHE A 258 16.35 -3.61 -5.71
C PHE A 258 15.99 -4.44 -4.49
N SER A 259 17.01 -4.71 -3.69
CA SER A 259 16.88 -5.28 -2.35
C SER A 259 17.47 -4.32 -1.32
N VAL A 260 17.11 -4.54 -0.06
CA VAL A 260 17.59 -3.76 1.08
C VAL A 260 18.25 -4.69 2.08
N ASP A 261 19.37 -4.26 2.67
CA ASP A 261 19.91 -4.94 3.85
C ASP A 261 19.10 -4.51 5.08
N LEU A 262 18.50 -5.48 5.77
CA LEU A 262 17.55 -5.25 6.87
C LEU A 262 18.22 -4.83 8.18
N HIS A 263 19.49 -4.41 8.17
CA HIS A 263 20.22 -4.01 9.36
C HIS A 263 19.97 -2.57 9.85
N TYR A 264 19.10 -1.79 9.21
CA TYR A 264 18.83 -0.43 9.65
C TYR A 264 17.36 -0.04 9.55
N SER A 265 16.91 0.68 10.58
CA SER A 265 15.60 1.32 10.75
C SER A 265 15.24 2.35 9.68
N ASP A 266 16.09 2.54 8.68
CA ASP A 266 15.85 3.42 7.55
C ASP A 266 15.24 2.60 6.40
N ILE A 267 14.04 2.05 6.62
CA ILE A 267 13.15 1.64 5.52
C ILE A 267 12.59 2.92 4.90
N VAL A 268 13.49 3.72 4.33
CA VAL A 268 13.19 4.94 3.59
C VAL A 268 14.03 4.86 2.33
N PHE A 269 13.56 4.04 1.39
CA PHE A 269 14.05 4.10 0.02
C PHE A 269 13.45 5.31 -0.70
N PRO A 270 14.20 5.85 -1.68
CA PRO A 270 14.61 7.23 -1.67
C PRO A 270 13.40 8.15 -1.83
N THR A 271 12.82 8.56 -0.71
CA THR A 271 11.99 9.76 -0.72
C THR A 271 12.82 10.96 -1.18
N GLY A 272 14.16 10.91 -1.01
CA GLY A 272 15.11 11.92 -1.47
C GLY A 272 15.47 11.96 -2.96
N ILE A 273 15.45 10.84 -3.73
CA ILE A 273 15.73 10.90 -5.18
C ILE A 273 14.46 11.24 -5.96
N PHE A 274 13.28 10.76 -5.53
CA PHE A 274 12.07 10.87 -6.37
C PHE A 274 10.80 11.31 -5.66
N ALA A 275 10.67 11.16 -4.33
CA ALA A 275 9.46 11.60 -3.65
C ALA A 275 9.37 13.13 -3.50
N SER A 276 10.49 13.86 -3.55
CA SER A 276 10.49 15.32 -3.65
C SER A 276 10.29 15.86 -5.08
N TRP A 277 10.32 15.00 -6.11
CA TRP A 277 10.33 15.42 -7.53
C TRP A 277 9.16 14.89 -8.37
N LEU A 278 8.53 13.79 -7.97
CA LEU A 278 7.34 13.23 -8.64
C LEU A 278 6.05 13.97 -8.25
N HIS A 279 6.15 15.27 -8.05
CA HIS A 279 5.02 16.18 -8.04
C HIS A 279 5.01 16.89 -9.39
N SER A 280 3.91 16.76 -10.13
CA SER A 280 3.74 17.64 -11.29
C SER A 280 3.63 19.08 -10.76
N PRO A 281 4.43 20.05 -11.22
CA PRO A 281 4.13 21.44 -10.93
C PRO A 281 2.73 21.74 -11.48
N GLY A 282 1.85 22.21 -10.59
CA GLY A 282 0.49 22.63 -10.91
C GLY A 282 0.45 23.91 -11.71
#